data_AF-A0A962YPK3-F1
#
_entry.id   AF-A0A962YPK3-F1
#
_cell.length_a   1.000
_cell.length_b   1.000
_cell.length_c   1.000
_cell.angle_alpha   90.00
_cell.angle_beta   90.00
_cell.angle_gamma   90.00
#
_symmetry.space_group_name_H-M   'P 1'
#
loop_
_entity.id
_entity.type
_entity.pdbx_description
1 polymer ?
#
loop_
_entity_poly.entity_id
_entity_poly.type
_entity_poly.pdbx_seq_one_letter_code
_entity_poly.pdbx_strand_id
1 'polypeptide(L)'
;DPLAAAQIRQMEINAAEFGVTLHGMASTHRGIVHVIGPELGLTQPGMTIVCGDSHTATHGAFGALAFGIGTSEVEHVLASQCLLQTRPKTCEVRIDGALPAGVTAKDIILALIAKIGVGGGTGYVFEYTGSAIRGLTMEQRMTVCNMSIEAGARAGLIAPDDTTFAYLKDREHAPKGAAWDQAVARWQALVSDKGAVYDHVITLDVAALEPMITYGTNPGMGMSITGRIPDPASFNDTHQKAALDKALRYMGLQSSQALLGQKVDVVFIGSCTNSRISDLREAAALLKGRQVAHNVRVMVVPGSQAIKQQAEAEGLDQVFKSAGAEWREPGCSMCIAMNGDQLQPGQYAVSTSNRNFEGRQGQGGRTFLASPATAAASALAGAVADPRTLAGDR
;
A
#
# COMPACT_ATOMS: atom_id res chain seq x y z
N ASP A 1 5.83 -24.63 -13.64
CA ASP A 1 6.01 -25.36 -12.37
C ASP A 1 4.81 -26.31 -12.16
N PRO A 2 5.03 -27.64 -12.14
CA PRO A 2 3.97 -28.62 -11.91
C PRO A 2 3.30 -28.55 -10.53
N LEU A 3 4.04 -28.18 -9.47
CA LEU A 3 3.51 -28.12 -8.10
C LEU A 3 2.55 -26.93 -7.94
N ALA A 4 2.97 -25.75 -8.41
CA ALA A 4 2.11 -24.56 -8.42
C ALA A 4 0.83 -24.80 -9.23
N ALA A 5 0.93 -25.49 -10.37
CA ALA A 5 -0.24 -25.85 -11.18
C ALA A 5 -1.17 -26.83 -10.45
N ALA A 6 -0.63 -27.79 -9.69
CA ALA A 6 -1.44 -28.70 -8.88
C ALA A 6 -2.17 -27.98 -7.74
N GLN A 7 -1.51 -27.02 -7.07
CA GLN A 7 -2.12 -26.20 -6.03
C GLN A 7 -3.29 -25.35 -6.55
N ILE A 8 -3.12 -24.72 -7.72
CA ILE A 8 -4.19 -23.94 -8.36
C ILE A 8 -5.38 -24.85 -8.71
N ARG A 9 -5.12 -26.01 -9.32
CA ARG A 9 -6.18 -26.98 -9.65
C ARG A 9 -6.93 -27.46 -8.40
N GLN A 10 -6.22 -27.74 -7.31
CA GLN A 10 -6.86 -28.16 -6.07
C GLN A 10 -7.74 -27.04 -5.49
N MET A 11 -7.31 -25.79 -5.59
CA MET A 11 -8.11 -24.64 -5.17
C MET A 11 -9.39 -24.50 -6.00
N GLU A 12 -9.32 -24.71 -7.31
CA GLU A 12 -10.48 -24.69 -8.21
C GLU A 12 -11.49 -25.79 -7.86
N ILE A 13 -11.00 -27.02 -7.62
CA ILE A 13 -11.83 -28.15 -7.19
C ILE A 13 -12.53 -27.84 -5.87
N ASN A 14 -11.77 -27.41 -4.85
CA ASN A 14 -12.33 -27.12 -3.53
C ASN A 14 -13.35 -25.98 -3.60
N ALA A 15 -13.05 -24.90 -4.34
CA ALA A 15 -13.97 -23.78 -4.47
C ALA A 15 -15.30 -24.21 -5.12
N ALA A 16 -15.25 -25.04 -6.17
CA ALA A 16 -16.43 -25.58 -6.81
C ALA A 16 -17.22 -26.52 -5.88
N GLU A 17 -16.54 -27.41 -5.15
CA GLU A 17 -17.15 -28.35 -4.21
C GLU A 17 -17.93 -27.64 -3.09
N PHE A 18 -17.35 -26.57 -2.53
CA PHE A 18 -17.93 -25.83 -1.41
C PHE A 18 -18.77 -24.62 -1.83
N GLY A 19 -19.00 -24.40 -3.14
CA GLY A 19 -19.77 -23.27 -3.65
C GLY A 19 -19.14 -21.90 -3.37
N VAL A 20 -17.81 -21.85 -3.20
CA VAL A 20 -17.06 -20.61 -2.98
C VAL A 20 -16.72 -19.99 -4.33
N THR A 21 -17.07 -18.73 -4.52
CA THR A 21 -16.72 -18.00 -5.75
C THR A 21 -15.20 -17.81 -5.84
N LEU A 22 -14.60 -18.31 -6.92
CA LEU A 22 -13.17 -18.18 -7.19
C LEU A 22 -12.94 -17.40 -8.49
N HIS A 23 -12.25 -16.25 -8.38
CA HIS A 23 -11.75 -15.52 -9.55
C HIS A 23 -10.42 -16.14 -10.03
N GLY A 24 -10.54 -17.29 -10.70
CA GLY A 24 -9.40 -18.08 -11.19
C GLY A 24 -8.66 -17.48 -12.39
N MET A 25 -7.82 -18.28 -13.03
CA MET A 25 -6.87 -17.80 -14.05
C MET A 25 -7.51 -17.17 -15.29
N ALA A 26 -8.73 -17.56 -15.64
CA ALA A 26 -9.47 -17.02 -16.79
C ALA A 26 -10.41 -15.86 -16.44
N SER A 27 -10.50 -15.48 -15.16
CA SER A 27 -11.41 -14.43 -14.71
C SER A 27 -10.92 -13.04 -15.11
N THR A 28 -11.82 -12.21 -15.67
CA THR A 28 -11.60 -10.78 -15.89
C THR A 28 -11.52 -9.97 -14.59
N HIS A 29 -11.93 -10.57 -13.47
CA HIS A 29 -11.83 -9.98 -12.13
C HIS A 29 -10.62 -10.50 -11.35
N ARG A 30 -9.69 -11.21 -12.00
CA ARG A 30 -8.47 -11.70 -11.34
C ARG A 30 -7.57 -10.53 -10.94
N GLY A 31 -7.03 -10.57 -9.74
CA GLY A 31 -6.12 -9.54 -9.24
C GLY A 31 -5.74 -9.77 -7.78
N ILE A 32 -5.08 -8.77 -7.21
CA ILE A 32 -4.72 -8.75 -5.80
C ILE A 32 -5.99 -8.60 -4.96
N VAL A 33 -6.17 -9.42 -3.93
CA VAL A 33 -7.43 -9.52 -3.14
C VAL A 33 -7.95 -8.17 -2.63
N HIS A 34 -7.06 -7.29 -2.12
CA HIS A 34 -7.42 -5.96 -1.61
C HIS A 34 -7.59 -4.88 -2.68
N VAL A 35 -7.41 -5.25 -3.96
CA VAL A 35 -7.72 -4.41 -5.12
C VAL A 35 -9.07 -4.83 -5.69
N ILE A 36 -9.26 -6.14 -5.91
CA ILE A 36 -10.49 -6.65 -6.55
C ILE A 36 -11.72 -6.52 -5.64
N GLY A 37 -11.58 -6.64 -4.32
CA GLY A 37 -12.71 -6.50 -3.39
C GLY A 37 -13.40 -5.13 -3.50
N PRO A 38 -12.65 -4.01 -3.40
CA PRO A 38 -13.18 -2.68 -3.65
C PRO A 38 -13.70 -2.47 -5.08
N GLU A 39 -12.97 -2.92 -6.10
CA GLU A 39 -13.37 -2.76 -7.52
C GLU A 39 -14.72 -3.40 -7.84
N LEU A 40 -15.01 -4.52 -7.19
CA LEU A 40 -16.26 -5.27 -7.32
C LEU A 40 -17.39 -4.67 -6.47
N GLY A 41 -17.10 -3.75 -5.54
CA GLY A 41 -18.08 -3.24 -4.59
C GLY A 41 -18.42 -4.20 -3.45
N LEU A 42 -17.58 -5.22 -3.22
CA LEU A 42 -17.70 -6.15 -2.09
C LEU A 42 -17.29 -5.49 -0.76
N THR A 43 -16.55 -4.39 -0.84
CA THR A 43 -16.16 -3.57 0.32
C THR A 43 -17.14 -2.43 0.50
N GLN A 44 -17.94 -2.46 1.56
CA GLN A 44 -18.96 -1.44 1.81
C GLN A 44 -18.86 -0.90 3.24
N PRO A 45 -19.25 0.37 3.48
CA PRO A 45 -19.21 0.95 4.81
C PRO A 45 -20.04 0.16 5.84
N GLY A 46 -19.51 0.07 7.05
CA GLY A 46 -20.14 -0.60 8.18
C GLY A 46 -20.04 -2.13 8.17
N MET A 47 -19.34 -2.72 7.21
CA MET A 47 -19.04 -4.15 7.22
C MET A 47 -17.91 -4.48 8.19
N THR A 48 -17.94 -5.70 8.73
CA THR A 48 -16.75 -6.35 9.29
C THR A 48 -16.17 -7.27 8.23
N ILE A 49 -14.91 -7.05 7.83
CA ILE A 49 -14.28 -7.79 6.74
C ILE A 49 -13.00 -8.44 7.25
N VAL A 50 -12.90 -9.76 7.08
CA VAL A 50 -11.72 -10.53 7.48
C VAL A 50 -11.23 -11.39 6.32
N CYS A 51 -9.91 -11.53 6.21
CA CYS A 51 -9.27 -12.36 5.19
C CYS A 51 -7.94 -12.89 5.74
N GLY A 52 -7.46 -14.00 5.19
CA GLY A 52 -6.18 -14.61 5.52
C GLY A 52 -4.94 -13.79 5.13
N ASP A 53 -5.09 -12.49 4.86
CA ASP A 53 -4.00 -11.55 4.55
C ASP A 53 -4.00 -10.38 5.54
N SER A 54 -2.81 -9.97 6.00
CA SER A 54 -2.66 -8.91 6.98
C SER A 54 -3.17 -7.54 6.50
N HIS A 55 -3.12 -7.25 5.20
CA HIS A 55 -3.49 -5.96 4.63
C HIS A 55 -4.97 -5.84 4.30
N THR A 56 -5.80 -6.74 4.85
CA THR A 56 -7.26 -6.58 4.92
C THR A 56 -7.65 -5.22 5.52
N ALA A 57 -6.77 -4.61 6.32
CA ALA A 57 -6.87 -3.22 6.77
C ALA A 57 -7.17 -2.21 5.63
N THR A 58 -6.77 -2.49 4.38
CA THR A 58 -7.09 -1.67 3.19
C THR A 58 -8.57 -1.31 3.10
N HIS A 59 -9.45 -2.26 3.43
CA HIS A 59 -10.89 -2.11 3.30
C HIS A 59 -11.48 -1.10 4.30
N GLY A 60 -10.75 -0.74 5.36
CA GLY A 60 -11.19 0.28 6.29
C GLY A 60 -11.19 1.70 5.71
N ALA A 61 -10.59 1.92 4.53
CA ALA A 61 -10.75 3.15 3.76
C ALA A 61 -12.21 3.48 3.40
N PHE A 62 -13.10 2.48 3.49
CA PHE A 62 -14.54 2.59 3.24
C PHE A 62 -15.36 2.73 4.53
N GLY A 63 -14.74 2.89 5.69
CA GLY A 63 -15.46 2.84 6.98
C GLY A 63 -15.91 1.44 7.37
N ALA A 64 -15.17 0.41 6.93
CA ALA A 64 -15.37 -0.98 7.33
C ALA A 64 -14.35 -1.39 8.42
N LEU A 65 -14.77 -2.16 9.42
CA LEU A 65 -13.82 -2.75 10.37
C LEU A 65 -13.17 -3.96 9.70
N ALA A 66 -11.95 -3.78 9.20
CA ALA A 66 -11.30 -4.77 8.37
C ALA A 66 -9.90 -5.15 8.85
N PHE A 67 -9.64 -6.45 9.01
CA PHE A 67 -8.37 -6.93 9.57
C PHE A 67 -8.02 -8.35 9.14
N GLY A 68 -6.71 -8.63 9.10
CA GLY A 68 -6.19 -9.96 8.78
C GLY A 68 -6.38 -10.96 9.91
N ILE A 69 -6.61 -12.21 9.53
CA ILE A 69 -6.83 -13.34 10.46
C ILE A 69 -6.00 -14.56 10.03
N GLY A 70 -5.73 -15.48 10.97
CA GLY A 70 -5.01 -16.72 10.68
C GLY A 70 -5.86 -17.80 10.02
N THR A 71 -5.24 -18.86 9.50
CA THR A 71 -5.94 -19.96 8.80
C THR A 71 -7.05 -20.60 9.64
N SER A 72 -6.81 -20.87 10.93
CA SER A 72 -7.84 -21.42 11.82
C SER A 72 -9.00 -20.45 12.06
N GLU A 73 -8.72 -19.15 12.12
CA GLU A 73 -9.78 -18.14 12.23
C GLU A 73 -10.62 -18.07 10.94
N VAL A 74 -10.00 -18.26 9.76
CA VAL A 74 -10.73 -18.34 8.48
C VAL A 74 -11.70 -19.52 8.50
N GLU A 75 -11.27 -20.68 9.00
CA GLU A 75 -12.15 -21.85 9.19
C GLU A 75 -13.35 -21.51 10.08
N HIS A 76 -13.13 -20.87 11.23
CA HIS A 76 -14.21 -20.46 12.13
C HIS A 76 -15.21 -19.49 11.47
N VAL A 77 -14.72 -18.53 10.69
CA VAL A 77 -15.57 -17.58 9.95
C VAL A 77 -16.37 -18.31 8.88
N LEU A 78 -15.76 -19.20 8.09
CA LEU A 78 -16.48 -19.99 7.10
C LEU A 78 -17.56 -20.89 7.74
N ALA A 79 -17.27 -21.47 8.91
CA ALA A 79 -18.20 -22.37 9.59
C ALA A 79 -19.34 -21.64 10.33
N SER A 80 -19.10 -20.44 10.86
CA SER A 80 -20.02 -19.81 11.83
C SER A 80 -20.34 -18.33 11.58
N GLN A 81 -19.62 -17.66 10.67
CA GLN A 81 -19.65 -16.20 10.50
C GLN A 81 -19.34 -15.41 11.78
N CYS A 82 -18.72 -16.06 12.77
CA CYS A 82 -18.37 -15.49 14.06
C CYS A 82 -16.88 -15.66 14.32
N LEU A 83 -16.30 -14.68 15.01
CA LEU A 83 -14.90 -14.72 15.42
C LEU A 83 -14.75 -14.11 16.81
N LEU A 84 -14.10 -14.84 17.72
CA LEU A 84 -13.76 -14.30 19.04
C LEU A 84 -12.65 -13.27 18.88
N GLN A 85 -12.89 -12.05 19.34
CA GLN A 85 -11.93 -10.96 19.26
C GLN A 85 -11.91 -10.17 20.57
N THR A 86 -10.72 -9.74 20.99
CA THR A 86 -10.57 -8.74 22.04
C THR A 86 -10.86 -7.36 21.46
N ARG A 87 -11.67 -6.56 22.15
CA ARG A 87 -11.97 -5.19 21.71
C ARG A 87 -10.69 -4.34 21.74
N PRO A 88 -10.21 -3.83 20.60
CA PRO A 88 -9.06 -2.93 20.57
C PRO A 88 -9.45 -1.55 21.13
N LYS A 89 -8.44 -0.82 21.60
CA LYS A 89 -8.58 0.59 21.96
C LYS A 89 -8.74 1.46 20.71
N THR A 90 -9.25 2.67 20.88
CA THR A 90 -9.47 3.65 19.81
C THR A 90 -8.31 4.63 19.75
N CYS A 91 -7.78 4.90 18.57
CA CYS A 91 -6.77 5.92 18.38
C CYS A 91 -7.13 6.83 17.20
N GLU A 92 -7.34 8.10 17.47
CA GLU A 92 -7.46 9.11 16.42
C GLU A 92 -6.07 9.39 15.83
N VAL A 93 -5.94 9.23 14.52
CA VAL A 93 -4.77 9.69 13.76
C VAL A 93 -5.21 10.90 12.94
N ARG A 94 -5.05 12.08 13.54
CA ARG A 94 -5.47 13.34 12.94
C ARG A 94 -4.37 13.91 12.05
N ILE A 95 -4.65 13.98 10.75
CA ILE A 95 -3.71 14.45 9.74
C ILE A 95 -4.27 15.68 9.04
N ASP A 96 -3.67 16.84 9.32
CA ASP A 96 -4.10 18.15 8.84
C ASP A 96 -3.05 18.78 7.93
N GLY A 97 -3.47 19.75 7.11
CA GLY A 97 -2.63 20.42 6.11
C GLY A 97 -2.97 20.05 4.66
N ALA A 98 -2.43 20.83 3.73
CA ALA A 98 -2.50 20.56 2.29
C ALA A 98 -1.21 19.85 1.85
N LEU A 99 -1.33 18.84 0.99
CA LEU A 99 -0.17 18.08 0.51
C LEU A 99 0.70 18.95 -0.40
N PRO A 100 2.01 19.09 -0.10
CA PRO A 100 2.94 19.78 -0.98
C PRO A 100 3.13 19.05 -2.32
N ALA A 101 3.68 19.76 -3.30
CA ALA A 101 3.98 19.17 -4.61
C ALA A 101 4.91 17.95 -4.48
N GLY A 102 4.58 16.87 -5.18
CA GLY A 102 5.33 15.61 -5.16
C GLY A 102 5.04 14.71 -3.96
N VAL A 103 4.22 15.15 -3.00
CA VAL A 103 3.79 14.37 -1.84
C VAL A 103 2.48 13.66 -2.13
N THR A 104 2.40 12.39 -1.76
CA THR A 104 1.27 11.48 -2.00
C THR A 104 0.76 10.88 -0.70
N ALA A 105 -0.34 10.13 -0.77
CA ALA A 105 -0.84 9.35 0.36
C ALA A 105 0.16 8.31 0.89
N LYS A 106 1.05 7.79 0.03
CA LYS A 106 2.13 6.88 0.45
C LYS A 106 3.12 7.60 1.36
N ASP A 107 3.40 8.87 1.09
CA ASP A 107 4.32 9.67 1.90
C ASP A 107 3.70 10.01 3.26
N ILE A 108 2.40 10.29 3.32
CA ILE A 108 1.67 10.48 4.59
C ILE A 108 1.84 9.27 5.51
N ILE A 109 1.55 8.07 4.99
CA ILE A 109 1.55 6.87 5.82
C ILE A 109 2.97 6.44 6.20
N LEU A 110 3.97 6.62 5.32
CA LEU A 110 5.38 6.42 5.68
C LEU A 110 5.85 7.41 6.75
N ALA A 111 5.44 8.68 6.68
CA ALA A 111 5.75 9.68 7.70
C ALA A 111 5.13 9.35 9.05
N LEU A 112 3.87 8.88 9.06
CA LEU A 112 3.22 8.41 10.27
C LEU A 112 3.98 7.21 10.88
N ILE A 113 4.29 6.19 10.08
CA ILE A 113 4.98 4.98 10.57
C ILE A 113 6.40 5.31 11.03
N ALA A 114 7.10 6.23 10.38
CA ALA A 114 8.41 6.72 10.84
C ALA A 114 8.31 7.46 12.18
N LYS A 115 7.23 8.22 12.41
CA LYS A 115 6.98 8.96 13.65
C LYS A 115 6.68 8.05 14.84
N ILE A 116 5.86 7.02 14.65
CA ILE A 116 5.35 6.17 15.75
C ILE A 116 6.01 4.80 15.82
N GLY A 117 6.81 4.43 14.82
CA GLY A 117 7.46 3.14 14.69
C GLY A 117 6.48 2.01 14.31
N VAL A 118 7.03 0.83 14.06
CA VAL A 118 6.26 -0.36 13.61
C VAL A 118 5.36 -0.98 14.68
N GLY A 119 5.45 -0.51 15.93
CA GLY A 119 4.60 -0.95 17.04
C GLY A 119 3.71 0.15 17.62
N GLY A 120 3.72 1.36 17.05
CA GLY A 120 3.03 2.53 17.61
C GLY A 120 1.50 2.40 17.69
N GLY A 121 0.91 1.52 16.89
CA GLY A 121 -0.52 1.19 16.89
C GLY A 121 -0.92 -0.07 17.64
N THR A 122 0.02 -0.76 18.30
CA THR A 122 -0.25 -2.05 18.96
C THR A 122 -1.40 -1.94 19.96
N GLY A 123 -2.42 -2.78 19.77
CA GLY A 123 -3.61 -2.80 20.63
C GLY A 123 -4.68 -1.75 20.29
N TYR A 124 -4.46 -0.93 19.25
CA TYR A 124 -5.39 0.08 18.79
C TYR A 124 -5.98 -0.25 17.42
N VAL A 125 -7.12 0.35 17.16
CA VAL A 125 -7.66 0.62 15.83
C VAL A 125 -7.47 2.10 15.56
N PHE A 126 -6.92 2.41 14.38
CA PHE A 126 -6.72 3.78 13.94
C PHE A 126 -7.99 4.29 13.25
N GLU A 127 -8.43 5.48 13.62
CA GLU A 127 -9.35 6.27 12.83
C GLU A 127 -8.59 7.48 12.26
N TYR A 128 -8.46 7.52 10.94
CA TYR A 128 -7.77 8.60 10.24
C TYR A 128 -8.73 9.77 10.03
N THR A 129 -8.40 10.92 10.62
CA THR A 129 -9.19 12.15 10.57
C THR A 129 -8.34 13.32 10.04
N GLY A 130 -8.92 14.52 9.99
CA GLY A 130 -8.23 15.74 9.58
C GLY A 130 -8.39 16.11 8.11
N SER A 131 -7.95 17.33 7.77
CA SER A 131 -8.18 17.93 6.44
C SER A 131 -7.47 17.19 5.33
N ALA A 132 -6.27 16.67 5.58
CA ALA A 132 -5.49 15.96 4.57
C ALA A 132 -6.19 14.67 4.15
N ILE A 133 -6.72 13.90 5.12
CA ILE A 133 -7.46 12.66 4.88
C ILE A 133 -8.74 12.90 4.08
N ARG A 134 -9.52 13.92 4.44
CA ARG A 134 -10.75 14.29 3.70
C ARG A 134 -10.46 14.67 2.26
N GLY A 135 -9.30 15.27 1.98
CA GLY A 135 -8.86 15.63 0.63
C GLY A 135 -8.38 14.46 -0.23
N LEU A 136 -8.23 13.25 0.31
CA LEU A 136 -7.75 12.08 -0.44
C LEU A 136 -8.87 11.45 -1.28
N THR A 137 -8.49 10.97 -2.48
CA THR A 137 -9.32 10.07 -3.29
C THR A 137 -9.47 8.70 -2.62
N MET A 138 -10.45 7.89 -3.02
CA MET A 138 -10.58 6.53 -2.47
C MET A 138 -9.34 5.66 -2.66
N GLU A 139 -8.64 5.79 -3.80
CA GLU A 139 -7.40 5.04 -4.06
C GLU A 139 -6.28 5.41 -3.08
N GLN A 140 -6.17 6.71 -2.77
CA GLN A 140 -5.24 7.23 -1.78
C GLN A 140 -5.61 6.84 -0.33
N ARG A 141 -6.90 6.86 0.02
CA ARG A 141 -7.39 6.37 1.32
C ARG A 141 -7.05 4.90 1.54
N MET A 142 -7.21 4.08 0.50
CA MET A 142 -6.81 2.67 0.53
C MET A 142 -5.30 2.50 0.75
N THR A 143 -4.44 3.34 0.17
CA THR A 143 -2.99 3.33 0.47
C THR A 143 -2.71 3.58 1.96
N VAL A 144 -3.39 4.54 2.58
CA VAL A 144 -3.22 4.86 4.02
C VAL A 144 -3.68 3.70 4.89
N CYS A 145 -4.90 3.19 4.69
CA CYS A 145 -5.45 2.09 5.49
C CYS A 145 -4.72 0.76 5.27
N ASN A 146 -4.19 0.51 4.06
CA ASN A 146 -3.42 -0.69 3.75
C ASN A 146 -2.22 -0.84 4.70
N MET A 147 -1.55 0.27 4.99
CA MET A 147 -0.31 0.28 5.77
C MET A 147 -0.49 0.56 7.27
N SER A 148 -1.73 0.59 7.78
CA SER A 148 -1.98 0.69 9.22
C SER A 148 -1.36 -0.47 10.00
N ILE A 149 -1.31 -1.65 9.38
CA ILE A 149 -0.71 -2.85 9.98
C ILE A 149 0.81 -2.75 10.10
N GLU A 150 1.47 -1.99 9.21
CA GLU A 150 2.91 -1.71 9.31
C GLU A 150 3.25 -0.77 10.49
N ALA A 151 2.27 -0.03 11.02
CA ALA A 151 2.38 0.68 12.30
C ALA A 151 2.01 -0.20 13.52
N GLY A 152 1.58 -1.45 13.30
CA GLY A 152 1.14 -2.37 14.34
C GLY A 152 -0.33 -2.21 14.77
N ALA A 153 -1.11 -1.34 14.12
CA ALA A 153 -2.54 -1.21 14.39
C ALA A 153 -3.32 -2.45 13.91
N ARG A 154 -4.39 -2.79 14.64
CA ARG A 154 -5.28 -3.92 14.27
C ARG A 154 -6.01 -3.65 12.95
N ALA A 155 -6.44 -2.42 12.75
CA ALA A 155 -7.11 -1.92 11.55
C ALA A 155 -6.92 -0.41 11.44
N GLY A 156 -7.19 0.14 10.26
CA GLY A 156 -7.28 1.57 10.02
C GLY A 156 -8.58 1.92 9.31
N LEU A 157 -9.32 2.90 9.81
CA LEU A 157 -10.62 3.33 9.29
C LEU A 157 -10.57 4.77 8.81
N ILE A 158 -11.31 5.06 7.75
CA ILE A 158 -11.69 6.41 7.33
C ILE A 158 -13.21 6.46 7.25
N ALA A 159 -13.81 7.44 7.90
CA ALA A 159 -15.25 7.64 7.88
C ALA A 159 -15.76 7.79 6.43
N PRO A 160 -16.86 7.12 6.05
CA PRO A 160 -17.37 7.17 4.69
C PRO A 160 -17.98 8.55 4.40
N ASP A 161 -17.75 9.05 3.19
CA ASP A 161 -18.29 10.33 2.72
C ASP A 161 -18.68 10.24 1.22
N ASP A 162 -19.00 11.39 0.62
CA ASP A 162 -19.39 11.46 -0.80
C ASP A 162 -18.33 10.88 -1.75
N THR A 163 -17.04 10.94 -1.38
CA THR A 163 -15.96 10.31 -2.16
C THR A 163 -16.07 8.78 -2.12
N THR A 164 -16.43 8.22 -0.95
CA THR A 164 -16.71 6.80 -0.80
C THR A 164 -17.95 6.38 -1.59
N PHE A 165 -19.03 7.16 -1.51
CA PHE A 165 -20.28 6.84 -2.22
C PHE A 165 -20.11 6.93 -3.74
N ALA A 166 -19.41 7.96 -4.22
CA ALA A 166 -19.12 8.09 -5.65
C ALA A 166 -18.31 6.91 -6.20
N TYR A 167 -17.34 6.39 -5.42
CA TYR A 167 -16.54 5.24 -5.84
C TYR A 167 -17.35 3.94 -5.90
N LEU A 168 -18.29 3.74 -4.96
CA LEU A 168 -19.12 2.54 -4.87
C LEU A 168 -20.31 2.55 -5.83
N LYS A 169 -20.73 3.73 -6.28
CA LYS A 169 -21.85 3.85 -7.19
C LYS A 169 -21.59 3.03 -8.45
N ASP A 170 -22.61 2.31 -8.88
CA ASP A 170 -22.60 1.46 -10.07
C ASP A 170 -21.65 0.24 -10.05
N ARG A 171 -20.88 0.01 -8.97
CA ARG A 171 -20.08 -1.23 -8.80
C ARG A 171 -20.96 -2.48 -8.75
N GLU A 172 -20.46 -3.59 -9.27
CA GLU A 172 -21.23 -4.83 -9.51
C GLU A 172 -22.02 -5.29 -8.28
N HIS A 173 -21.37 -5.39 -7.12
CA HIS A 173 -21.96 -5.87 -5.88
C HIS A 173 -22.44 -4.75 -4.94
N ALA A 174 -22.35 -3.48 -5.36
CA ALA A 174 -22.92 -2.39 -4.59
C ALA A 174 -24.46 -2.36 -4.73
N PRO A 175 -25.21 -1.93 -3.69
CA PRO A 175 -26.66 -1.77 -3.78
C PRO A 175 -27.09 -0.89 -4.96
N LYS A 176 -28.31 -1.11 -5.48
CA LYS A 176 -28.87 -0.40 -6.65
C LYS A 176 -30.24 0.18 -6.35
N GLY A 177 -30.63 1.22 -7.09
CA GLY A 177 -31.97 1.84 -6.99
C GLY A 177 -32.32 2.23 -5.56
N ALA A 178 -33.53 1.89 -5.10
CA ALA A 178 -33.96 2.24 -3.73
C ALA A 178 -33.07 1.65 -2.62
N ALA A 179 -32.43 0.49 -2.85
CA ALA A 179 -31.49 -0.09 -1.90
C ALA A 179 -30.18 0.71 -1.81
N TRP A 180 -29.77 1.39 -2.89
CA TRP A 180 -28.66 2.33 -2.88
C TRP A 180 -28.96 3.53 -1.98
N ASP A 181 -30.12 4.16 -2.15
CA ASP A 181 -30.50 5.33 -1.36
C ASP A 181 -30.57 5.00 0.14
N GLN A 182 -31.13 3.84 0.49
CA GLN A 182 -31.14 3.35 1.87
C GLN A 182 -29.72 3.06 2.40
N ALA A 183 -28.86 2.46 1.58
CA ALA A 183 -27.48 2.17 1.96
C ALA A 183 -26.70 3.46 2.23
N VAL A 184 -26.79 4.46 1.34
CA VAL A 184 -26.15 5.77 1.52
C VAL A 184 -26.64 6.46 2.78
N ALA A 185 -27.95 6.49 3.03
CA ALA A 185 -28.50 7.08 4.26
C ALA A 185 -27.94 6.41 5.53
N ARG A 186 -27.81 5.08 5.53
CA ARG A 186 -27.16 4.34 6.62
C ARG A 186 -25.67 4.66 6.72
N TRP A 187 -24.95 4.71 5.61
CA TRP A 187 -23.52 4.96 5.60
C TRP A 187 -23.16 6.36 6.07
N GLN A 188 -23.98 7.37 5.77
CA GLN A 188 -23.82 8.73 6.30
C GLN A 188 -23.88 8.80 7.82
N ALA A 189 -24.53 7.82 8.48
CA ALA A 189 -24.59 7.73 9.93
C ALA A 189 -23.39 6.99 10.56
N LEU A 190 -22.42 6.50 9.76
CA LEU A 190 -21.24 5.78 10.24
C LEU A 190 -20.02 6.69 10.49
N VAL A 191 -20.26 7.99 10.62
CA VAL A 191 -19.23 8.96 10.99
C VAL A 191 -19.15 9.07 12.51
N SER A 192 -17.96 9.34 13.04
CA SER A 192 -17.78 9.54 14.48
C SER A 192 -18.58 10.74 14.99
N ASP A 193 -19.20 10.57 16.16
CA ASP A 193 -19.96 11.62 16.81
C ASP A 193 -19.10 12.85 17.11
N LYS A 194 -19.70 14.04 17.02
CA LYS A 194 -19.02 15.27 17.41
C LYS A 194 -18.63 15.22 18.89
N GLY A 195 -17.34 15.28 19.17
CA GLY A 195 -16.81 15.19 20.53
C GLY A 195 -16.57 13.75 21.01
N ALA A 196 -16.54 12.77 20.10
CA ALA A 196 -16.08 11.42 20.40
C ALA A 196 -14.71 11.45 21.11
N VAL A 197 -14.59 10.62 22.15
CA VAL A 197 -13.37 10.50 22.95
C VAL A 197 -12.60 9.28 22.47
N TYR A 198 -11.32 9.47 22.20
CA TYR A 198 -10.39 8.40 21.81
C TYR A 198 -9.48 8.04 22.98
N ASP A 199 -9.10 6.77 23.08
CA ASP A 199 -8.12 6.31 24.08
C ASP A 199 -6.74 6.94 23.84
N HIS A 200 -6.41 7.27 22.58
CA HIS A 200 -5.19 7.94 22.19
C HIS A 200 -5.37 8.85 20.98
N VAL A 201 -4.55 9.90 20.86
CA VAL A 201 -4.57 10.83 19.73
C VAL A 201 -3.15 11.04 19.22
N ILE A 202 -2.94 10.76 17.94
CA ILE A 202 -1.72 11.05 17.19
C ILE A 202 -2.04 12.17 16.21
N THR A 203 -1.17 13.18 16.14
CA THR A 203 -1.31 14.30 15.21
C THR A 203 -0.16 14.32 14.21
N LEU A 204 -0.45 14.67 12.96
CA LEU A 204 0.54 14.90 11.92
C LEU A 204 0.12 16.11 11.05
N ASP A 205 0.98 17.12 10.98
CA ASP A 205 0.83 18.21 10.01
C ASP A 205 1.62 17.87 8.75
N VAL A 206 0.96 17.84 7.60
CA VAL A 206 1.58 17.50 6.32
C VAL A 206 1.97 18.71 5.47
N ALA A 207 1.72 19.95 5.93
CA ALA A 207 2.01 21.15 5.15
C ALA A 207 3.51 21.33 4.83
N ALA A 208 4.39 20.78 5.67
CA ALA A 208 5.83 20.75 5.47
C ALA A 208 6.37 19.36 5.11
N LEU A 209 5.48 18.40 4.79
CA LEU A 209 5.90 17.07 4.41
C LEU A 209 6.63 17.11 3.07
N GLU A 210 7.65 16.29 2.93
CA GLU A 210 8.36 16.05 1.69
C GLU A 210 8.10 14.61 1.23
N PRO A 211 8.38 14.27 -0.04
CA PRO A 211 8.35 12.87 -0.47
C PRO A 211 9.18 12.02 0.51
N MET A 212 8.67 10.84 0.87
CA MET A 212 9.26 9.97 1.88
C MET A 212 9.93 8.76 1.24
N ILE A 213 10.94 8.24 1.91
CA ILE A 213 11.63 7.01 1.54
C ILE A 213 12.07 6.25 2.78
N THR A 214 12.07 4.92 2.75
CA THR A 214 12.71 4.13 3.80
C THR A 214 14.21 4.01 3.56
N TYR A 215 15.00 3.95 4.64
CA TYR A 215 16.45 3.74 4.59
C TYR A 215 16.90 2.40 5.19
N GLY A 216 16.03 1.76 5.97
CA GLY A 216 16.35 0.54 6.72
C GLY A 216 15.59 -0.69 6.25
N THR A 217 15.39 -1.64 7.16
CA THR A 217 14.82 -2.98 6.89
C THR A 217 13.38 -3.13 7.36
N ASN A 218 12.70 -2.03 7.70
CA ASN A 218 11.27 -2.03 7.97
C ASN A 218 10.66 -0.65 7.66
N PRO A 219 9.32 -0.55 7.55
CA PRO A 219 8.64 0.71 7.20
C PRO A 219 8.78 1.82 8.24
N GLY A 220 9.11 1.51 9.50
CA GLY A 220 9.40 2.50 10.54
C GLY A 220 10.75 3.20 10.39
N MET A 221 11.64 2.67 9.57
CA MET A 221 12.91 3.30 9.22
C MET A 221 12.73 4.20 7.99
N GLY A 222 11.84 5.19 8.11
CA GLY A 222 11.49 6.17 7.09
C GLY A 222 12.10 7.55 7.35
N MET A 223 12.36 8.31 6.29
CA MET A 223 12.83 9.70 6.33
C MET A 223 12.32 10.49 5.13
N SER A 224 12.39 11.83 5.20
CA SER A 224 12.19 12.67 4.01
C SER A 224 13.24 12.34 2.96
N ILE A 225 12.90 12.49 1.68
CA ILE A 225 13.78 12.17 0.56
C ILE A 225 15.08 13.01 0.59
N THR A 226 15.00 14.25 1.08
CA THR A 226 16.13 15.16 1.28
C THR A 226 16.87 14.96 2.61
N GLY A 227 16.35 14.10 3.48
CA GLY A 227 16.88 13.81 4.80
C GLY A 227 18.19 13.03 4.78
N ARG A 228 18.73 12.82 5.98
CA ARG A 228 19.93 12.02 6.22
C ARG A 228 19.59 10.86 7.15
N ILE A 229 20.24 9.72 6.89
CA ILE A 229 20.10 8.52 7.71
C ILE A 229 20.48 8.87 9.16
N PRO A 230 19.64 8.53 10.16
CA PRO A 230 19.96 8.80 11.56
C PRO A 230 21.29 8.19 12.00
N ASP A 231 21.97 8.87 12.93
CA ASP A 231 23.16 8.34 13.57
C ASP A 231 22.74 7.42 14.74
N PRO A 232 23.23 6.17 14.84
CA PRO A 232 23.04 5.34 16.03
C PRO A 232 23.36 6.08 17.34
N ALA A 233 24.33 6.99 17.34
CA ALA A 233 24.66 7.80 18.51
C ALA A 233 23.53 8.75 18.95
N SER A 234 22.57 9.09 18.08
CA SER A 234 21.44 9.97 18.41
C SER A 234 20.32 9.28 19.19
N PHE A 235 20.35 7.95 19.31
CA PHE A 235 19.37 7.21 20.10
C PHE A 235 19.87 7.05 21.55
N ASN A 236 18.95 7.01 22.52
CA ASN A 236 19.30 6.70 23.91
C ASN A 236 19.15 5.21 24.21
N ASP A 237 18.22 4.53 23.55
CA ASP A 237 17.93 3.12 23.77
C ASP A 237 18.91 2.20 23.02
N THR A 238 19.55 1.29 23.76
CA THR A 238 20.54 0.35 23.23
C THR A 238 19.94 -0.62 22.21
N HIS A 239 18.66 -1.00 22.36
CA HIS A 239 17.99 -1.88 21.40
C HIS A 239 17.75 -1.18 20.07
N GLN A 240 17.30 0.08 20.09
CA GLN A 240 17.17 0.91 18.89
C GLN A 240 18.51 1.12 18.18
N LYS A 241 19.61 1.35 18.92
CA LYS A 241 20.96 1.42 18.34
C LYS A 241 21.34 0.14 17.60
N ALA A 242 21.23 -1.00 18.28
CA ALA A 242 21.59 -2.29 17.71
C ALA A 242 20.71 -2.66 16.50
N ALA A 243 19.42 -2.33 16.54
CA ALA A 243 18.51 -2.52 15.43
C ALA A 243 18.87 -1.66 14.21
N LEU A 244 19.21 -0.38 14.43
CA LEU A 244 19.67 0.52 13.37
C LEU A 244 21.01 0.02 12.78
N ASP A 245 21.99 -0.31 13.60
CA ASP A 245 23.29 -0.83 13.15
C ASP A 245 23.14 -2.12 12.34
N LYS A 246 22.24 -3.01 12.75
CA LYS A 246 21.93 -4.22 11.99
C LYS A 246 21.30 -3.86 10.63
N ALA A 247 20.32 -2.97 10.62
CA ALA A 247 19.65 -2.55 9.39
C ALA A 247 20.62 -1.88 8.41
N LEU A 248 21.48 -0.97 8.88
CA LEU A 248 22.46 -0.29 8.04
C LEU A 248 23.51 -1.25 7.47
N ARG A 249 23.97 -2.22 8.25
CA ARG A 249 24.86 -3.29 7.75
C ARG A 249 24.20 -4.14 6.67
N TYR A 250 22.94 -4.53 6.88
CA TYR A 250 22.18 -5.28 5.87
C TYR A 250 22.01 -4.46 4.58
N MET A 251 21.59 -3.21 4.74
CA MET A 251 21.36 -2.27 3.64
C MET A 251 22.67 -1.79 3.01
N GLY A 252 23.83 -2.00 3.63
CA GLY A 252 25.11 -1.52 3.12
C GLY A 252 25.21 0.01 3.06
N LEU A 253 24.59 0.69 4.02
CA LEU A 253 24.52 2.16 4.10
C LEU A 253 25.27 2.69 5.32
N GLN A 254 25.62 3.98 5.29
CA GLN A 254 26.32 4.65 6.37
C GLN A 254 25.39 5.61 7.13
N SER A 255 25.68 5.83 8.42
CA SER A 255 24.99 6.87 9.19
C SER A 255 25.26 8.25 8.60
N SER A 256 24.31 9.18 8.76
CA SER A 256 24.36 10.54 8.22
C SER A 256 24.45 10.65 6.69
N GLN A 257 24.47 9.54 5.94
CA GLN A 257 24.43 9.54 4.47
C GLN A 257 23.07 10.07 3.97
N ALA A 258 23.07 10.83 2.88
CA ALA A 258 21.85 11.15 2.12
C ALA A 258 21.55 10.01 1.13
N LEU A 259 20.27 9.69 0.94
CA LEU A 259 19.88 8.66 -0.02
C LEU A 259 19.78 9.17 -1.45
N LEU A 260 19.54 10.47 -1.67
CA LEU A 260 19.57 11.04 -3.02
C LEU A 260 20.87 10.70 -3.74
N GLY A 261 20.77 10.13 -4.93
CA GLY A 261 21.91 9.66 -5.72
C GLY A 261 22.42 8.26 -5.37
N GLN A 262 21.85 7.59 -4.36
CA GLN A 262 22.13 6.17 -4.10
C GLN A 262 21.68 5.35 -5.30
N LYS A 263 22.63 4.67 -5.96
CA LYS A 263 22.33 3.83 -7.14
C LYS A 263 21.34 2.74 -6.80
N VAL A 264 20.44 2.46 -7.75
CA VAL A 264 19.46 1.39 -7.67
C VAL A 264 19.59 0.51 -8.90
N ASP A 265 19.24 -0.76 -8.75
CA ASP A 265 19.30 -1.77 -9.81
C ASP A 265 17.90 -2.11 -10.31
N VAL A 266 16.89 -1.98 -9.44
CA VAL A 266 15.51 -2.37 -9.71
C VAL A 266 14.54 -1.28 -9.27
N VAL A 267 13.50 -1.04 -10.05
CA VAL A 267 12.34 -0.26 -9.62
C VAL A 267 11.08 -1.10 -9.80
N PHE A 268 10.25 -1.15 -8.77
CA PHE A 268 8.98 -1.87 -8.78
C PHE A 268 7.82 -0.94 -8.48
N ILE A 269 6.92 -0.83 -9.45
CA ILE A 269 5.66 -0.07 -9.35
C ILE A 269 4.52 -1.08 -9.42
N GLY A 270 3.89 -1.33 -8.28
CA GLY A 270 2.84 -2.33 -8.10
C GLY A 270 2.63 -2.67 -6.62
N SER A 271 1.81 -3.70 -6.33
CA SER A 271 1.32 -4.18 -5.00
C SER A 271 -0.10 -3.73 -4.61
N CYS A 272 -0.69 -4.36 -3.59
CA CYS A 272 -1.98 -3.94 -3.02
C CYS A 272 -1.99 -2.48 -2.52
N THR A 273 -0.83 -1.91 -2.22
CA THR A 273 -0.69 -0.55 -1.71
C THR A 273 -0.84 0.48 -2.83
N ASN A 274 -0.12 0.29 -3.94
CA ASN A 274 -0.02 1.24 -5.05
C ASN A 274 0.09 0.50 -6.40
N SER A 275 -1.05 0.10 -6.96
CA SER A 275 -1.16 -0.54 -8.29
C SER A 275 -2.48 -0.22 -8.99
N ARG A 276 -3.21 0.77 -8.46
CA ARG A 276 -4.49 1.21 -9.00
C ARG A 276 -4.27 2.16 -10.17
N ILE A 277 -5.34 2.51 -10.88
CA ILE A 277 -5.20 3.31 -12.09
C ILE A 277 -4.61 4.69 -11.79
N SER A 278 -4.91 5.32 -10.63
CA SER A 278 -4.27 6.60 -10.28
C SER A 278 -2.77 6.48 -10.07
N ASP A 279 -2.31 5.39 -9.44
CA ASP A 279 -0.88 5.12 -9.20
C ASP A 279 -0.13 4.95 -10.54
N LEU A 280 -0.73 4.20 -11.47
CA LEU A 280 -0.15 3.98 -12.80
C LEU A 280 -0.12 5.27 -13.63
N ARG A 281 -1.17 6.08 -13.59
CA ARG A 281 -1.20 7.39 -14.26
C ARG A 281 -0.14 8.33 -13.69
N GLU A 282 0.05 8.35 -12.37
CA GLU A 282 1.08 9.17 -11.73
C GLU A 282 2.48 8.78 -12.21
N ALA A 283 2.81 7.50 -12.19
CA ALA A 283 4.10 7.01 -12.68
C ALA A 283 4.28 7.25 -14.19
N ALA A 284 3.26 6.97 -15.00
CA ALA A 284 3.30 7.16 -16.45
C ALA A 284 3.49 8.65 -16.81
N ALA A 285 2.91 9.58 -16.07
CA ALA A 285 3.08 11.01 -16.30
C ALA A 285 4.54 11.46 -16.19
N LEU A 286 5.34 10.83 -15.32
CA LEU A 286 6.78 11.10 -15.20
C LEU A 286 7.59 10.41 -16.30
N LEU A 287 7.18 9.20 -16.72
CA LEU A 287 7.92 8.40 -17.71
C LEU A 287 7.62 8.78 -19.17
N LYS A 288 6.51 9.49 -19.43
CA LYS A 288 6.07 9.82 -20.78
C LYS A 288 7.15 10.57 -21.57
N GLY A 289 7.55 9.99 -22.70
CA GLY A 289 8.56 10.57 -23.60
C GLY A 289 9.99 10.49 -23.09
N ARG A 290 10.24 9.74 -22.01
CA ARG A 290 11.56 9.56 -21.40
C ARG A 290 11.96 8.09 -21.42
N GLN A 291 13.24 7.82 -21.21
CA GLN A 291 13.80 6.47 -21.08
C GLN A 291 14.26 6.25 -19.65
N VAL A 292 13.96 5.08 -19.08
CA VAL A 292 14.53 4.65 -17.81
C VAL A 292 16.04 4.44 -17.95
N ALA A 293 16.77 4.54 -16.85
CA ALA A 293 18.21 4.35 -16.88
C ALA A 293 18.57 2.93 -17.37
N HIS A 294 19.55 2.85 -18.29
CA HIS A 294 19.94 1.62 -18.98
C HIS A 294 20.32 0.44 -18.05
N ASN A 295 20.78 0.73 -16.83
CA ASN A 295 21.21 -0.25 -15.84
C ASN A 295 20.13 -0.58 -14.81
N VAL A 296 18.89 -0.07 -14.98
CA VAL A 296 17.79 -0.30 -14.05
C VAL A 296 16.71 -1.16 -14.68
N ARG A 297 16.39 -2.28 -14.04
CA ARG A 297 15.24 -3.09 -14.39
C ARG A 297 13.98 -2.50 -13.76
N VAL A 298 13.02 -2.08 -14.58
CA VAL A 298 11.77 -1.48 -14.09
C VAL A 298 10.61 -2.43 -14.33
N MET A 299 9.88 -2.78 -13.28
CA MET A 299 8.69 -3.64 -13.35
C MET A 299 7.45 -2.82 -12.98
N VAL A 300 6.44 -2.88 -13.85
CA VAL A 300 5.14 -2.25 -13.61
C VAL A 300 4.06 -3.31 -13.61
N VAL A 301 3.36 -3.44 -12.48
CA VAL A 301 2.41 -4.52 -12.20
C VAL A 301 1.06 -3.94 -11.77
N PRO A 302 0.03 -4.01 -12.64
CA PRO A 302 -1.32 -3.61 -12.29
C PRO A 302 -1.92 -4.43 -11.14
N GLY A 303 -2.83 -3.83 -10.39
CA GLY A 303 -3.46 -4.52 -9.25
C GLY A 303 -4.49 -5.58 -9.64
N SER A 304 -5.11 -5.44 -10.81
CA SER A 304 -6.14 -6.34 -11.32
C SER A 304 -6.16 -6.38 -12.85
N GLN A 305 -6.86 -7.37 -13.42
CA GLN A 305 -7.12 -7.45 -14.86
C GLN A 305 -7.97 -6.25 -15.33
N ALA A 306 -8.91 -5.76 -14.52
CA ALA A 306 -9.70 -4.57 -14.84
C ALA A 306 -8.82 -3.31 -14.94
N ILE A 307 -7.94 -3.06 -13.98
CA ILE A 307 -6.97 -1.95 -14.05
C ILE A 307 -6.04 -2.11 -15.25
N LYS A 308 -5.56 -3.32 -15.51
CA LYS A 308 -4.69 -3.59 -16.67
C LYS A 308 -5.38 -3.22 -17.98
N GLN A 309 -6.60 -3.71 -18.19
CA GLN A 309 -7.40 -3.40 -19.38
C GLN A 309 -7.66 -1.90 -19.51
N GLN A 310 -7.98 -1.23 -18.40
CA GLN A 310 -8.16 0.22 -18.38
C GLN A 310 -6.86 0.96 -18.73
N ALA A 311 -5.74 0.57 -18.15
CA ALA A 311 -4.44 1.17 -18.40
C ALA A 311 -3.99 0.99 -19.85
N GLU A 312 -4.27 -0.17 -20.45
CA GLU A 312 -4.02 -0.47 -21.87
C GLU A 312 -4.93 0.35 -22.78
N ALA A 313 -6.21 0.51 -22.44
CA ALA A 313 -7.14 1.37 -23.17
C ALA A 313 -6.74 2.86 -23.13
N GLU A 314 -6.12 3.29 -22.02
CA GLU A 314 -5.57 4.65 -21.86
C GLU A 314 -4.17 4.81 -22.47
N GLY A 315 -3.56 3.73 -22.99
CA GLY A 315 -2.22 3.73 -23.58
C GLY A 315 -1.07 3.86 -22.56
N LEU A 316 -1.34 3.66 -21.27
CA LEU A 316 -0.32 3.72 -20.21
C LEU A 316 0.71 2.60 -20.36
N ASP A 317 0.28 1.40 -20.79
CA ASP A 317 1.18 0.28 -21.05
C ASP A 317 2.23 0.62 -22.11
N GLN A 318 1.83 1.36 -23.15
CA GLN A 318 2.74 1.83 -24.20
C GLN A 318 3.71 2.88 -23.67
N VAL A 319 3.28 3.77 -22.77
CA VAL A 319 4.18 4.71 -22.09
C VAL A 319 5.26 3.95 -21.31
N PHE A 320 4.87 2.96 -20.51
CA PHE A 320 5.82 2.16 -19.74
C PHE A 320 6.77 1.37 -20.62
N LYS A 321 6.26 0.64 -21.63
CA LYS A 321 7.08 -0.13 -22.57
C LYS A 321 8.03 0.76 -23.36
N SER A 322 7.54 1.91 -23.85
CA SER A 322 8.36 2.87 -24.61
C SER A 322 9.46 3.47 -23.75
N ALA A 323 9.23 3.64 -22.44
CA ALA A 323 10.26 4.08 -21.50
C ALA A 323 11.28 2.98 -21.15
N GLY A 324 11.08 1.74 -21.60
CA GLY A 324 11.95 0.60 -21.30
C GLY A 324 11.54 -0.23 -20.07
N ALA A 325 10.34 0.00 -19.52
CA ALA A 325 9.82 -0.77 -18.38
C ALA A 325 9.09 -2.05 -18.82
N GLU A 326 9.14 -3.06 -17.95
CA GLU A 326 8.43 -4.32 -18.11
C GLU A 326 6.97 -4.17 -17.68
N TRP A 327 6.03 -4.28 -18.61
CA TRP A 327 4.60 -4.34 -18.33
C TRP A 327 4.18 -5.78 -18.01
N ARG A 328 3.79 -6.05 -16.76
CA ARG A 328 3.55 -7.40 -16.23
C ARG A 328 2.06 -7.75 -16.10
N GLU A 329 1.78 -9.01 -15.83
CA GLU A 329 0.45 -9.48 -15.46
C GLU A 329 0.12 -9.13 -14.01
N PRO A 330 -1.17 -8.86 -13.68
CA PRO A 330 -1.60 -8.49 -12.34
C PRO A 330 -1.31 -9.57 -11.31
N GLY A 331 -0.81 -9.15 -10.15
CA GLY A 331 -0.53 -10.03 -9.01
C GLY A 331 0.40 -9.37 -8.00
N CYS A 332 0.67 -10.05 -6.89
CA CYS A 332 1.55 -9.51 -5.83
C CYS A 332 2.99 -9.30 -6.32
N SER A 333 3.48 -10.09 -7.27
CA SER A 333 4.81 -9.96 -7.88
C SER A 333 5.91 -9.76 -6.82
N MET A 334 6.84 -8.82 -7.01
CA MET A 334 7.97 -8.54 -6.12
C MET A 334 7.53 -8.08 -4.72
N CYS A 335 6.27 -7.68 -4.49
CA CYS A 335 5.76 -7.38 -3.15
C CYS A 335 5.89 -8.56 -2.17
N ILE A 336 5.89 -9.79 -2.69
CA ILE A 336 6.15 -11.03 -1.93
C ILE A 336 7.16 -11.96 -2.62
N ALA A 337 7.58 -11.64 -3.86
CA ALA A 337 8.66 -12.31 -4.59
C ALA A 337 8.43 -13.82 -4.86
N MET A 338 7.18 -14.29 -4.77
CA MET A 338 6.82 -15.72 -4.94
C MET A 338 6.69 -16.15 -6.40
N ASN A 339 6.65 -15.21 -7.34
CA ASN A 339 6.45 -15.48 -8.77
C ASN A 339 7.77 -15.41 -9.58
N GLY A 340 8.91 -15.37 -8.91
CA GLY A 340 10.23 -15.23 -9.54
C GLY A 340 10.69 -13.79 -9.75
N ASP A 341 9.85 -12.79 -9.52
CA ASP A 341 10.27 -11.38 -9.47
C ASP A 341 11.01 -11.13 -8.15
N GLN A 342 12.31 -11.41 -8.15
CA GLN A 342 13.19 -11.33 -6.98
C GLN A 342 14.42 -10.48 -7.26
N LEU A 343 14.87 -9.79 -6.22
CA LEU A 343 16.18 -9.16 -6.14
C LEU A 343 17.27 -10.20 -5.96
N GLN A 344 18.40 -9.98 -6.60
CA GLN A 344 19.63 -10.71 -6.35
C GLN A 344 20.37 -10.14 -5.14
N PRO A 345 21.22 -10.93 -4.47
CA PRO A 345 22.03 -10.44 -3.34
C PRO A 345 22.81 -9.17 -3.70
N GLY A 346 22.67 -8.13 -2.87
CA GLY A 346 23.35 -6.85 -3.03
C GLY A 346 22.65 -5.83 -3.94
N GLN A 347 21.61 -6.23 -4.69
CA GLN A 347 20.83 -5.28 -5.49
C GLN A 347 20.02 -4.34 -4.59
N TYR A 348 19.92 -3.09 -5.02
CA TYR A 348 19.04 -2.08 -4.43
C TYR A 348 17.78 -1.89 -5.27
N ALA A 349 16.65 -1.79 -4.60
CA ALA A 349 15.36 -1.51 -5.22
C ALA A 349 14.67 -0.29 -4.62
N VAL A 350 13.97 0.47 -5.44
CA VAL A 350 12.89 1.36 -5.00
C VAL A 350 11.56 0.69 -5.35
N SER A 351 10.74 0.44 -4.34
CA SER A 351 9.51 -0.34 -4.43
C SER A 351 8.33 0.44 -3.90
N THR A 352 7.20 0.40 -4.62
CA THR A 352 5.92 0.95 -4.15
C THR A 352 5.16 -0.02 -3.24
N SER A 353 5.77 -1.13 -2.82
CA SER A 353 5.21 -2.07 -1.83
C SER A 353 5.13 -1.46 -0.42
N ASN A 354 4.59 -2.23 0.52
CA ASN A 354 4.44 -1.86 1.93
C ASN A 354 5.50 -2.46 2.87
N ARG A 355 6.30 -3.43 2.41
CA ARG A 355 7.28 -4.15 3.25
C ARG A 355 8.64 -4.27 2.58
N ASN A 356 9.68 -3.97 3.35
CA ASN A 356 11.09 -4.12 3.01
C ASN A 356 11.89 -4.90 4.07
N PHE A 357 11.24 -5.84 4.76
CA PHE A 357 11.92 -6.77 5.66
C PHE A 357 13.02 -7.56 4.95
N GLU A 358 14.07 -7.92 5.68
CA GLU A 358 15.21 -8.70 5.15
C GLU A 358 14.71 -9.95 4.42
N GLY A 359 15.10 -10.12 3.16
CA GLY A 359 14.73 -11.28 2.33
C GLY A 359 13.32 -11.23 1.71
N ARG A 360 12.50 -10.22 2.03
CA ARG A 360 11.10 -10.13 1.57
C ARG A 360 10.96 -10.12 0.05
N GLN A 361 11.84 -9.41 -0.65
CA GLN A 361 11.81 -9.25 -2.11
C GLN A 361 12.91 -10.07 -2.80
N GLY A 362 13.53 -11.03 -2.10
CA GLY A 362 14.70 -11.77 -2.56
C GLY A 362 15.79 -11.79 -1.49
N GLN A 363 16.44 -12.93 -1.31
CA GLN A 363 17.46 -13.10 -0.27
C GLN A 363 18.67 -12.17 -0.54
N GLY A 364 19.00 -11.33 0.45
CA GLY A 364 20.09 -10.36 0.35
C GLY A 364 19.80 -9.13 -0.53
N GLY A 365 18.59 -9.00 -1.08
CA GLY A 365 18.14 -7.79 -1.77
C GLY A 365 17.81 -6.66 -0.79
N ARG A 366 18.06 -5.42 -1.19
CA ARG A 366 17.92 -4.22 -0.35
C ARG A 366 16.82 -3.34 -0.92
N THR A 367 15.83 -2.97 -0.13
CA THR A 367 14.63 -2.30 -0.64
C THR A 367 14.33 -1.01 0.11
N PHE A 368 14.16 0.06 -0.66
CA PHE A 368 13.59 1.32 -0.23
C PHE A 368 12.11 1.37 -0.62
N LEU A 369 11.23 1.68 0.33
CA LEU A 369 9.81 1.90 0.06
C LEU A 369 9.58 3.37 -0.25
N ALA A 370 8.82 3.63 -1.30
CA ALA A 370 8.48 4.99 -1.71
C ALA A 370 7.11 5.05 -2.43
N SER A 371 6.68 6.26 -2.78
CA SER A 371 5.51 6.52 -3.62
C SER A 371 5.76 6.15 -5.10
N PRO A 372 4.70 5.95 -5.92
CA PRO A 372 4.86 5.74 -7.36
C PRO A 372 5.62 6.88 -8.06
N ALA A 373 5.37 8.13 -7.67
CA ALA A 373 6.13 9.28 -8.15
C ALA A 373 7.64 9.15 -7.90
N THR A 374 8.04 8.89 -6.65
CA THR A 374 9.46 8.73 -6.27
C THR A 374 10.09 7.50 -6.94
N ALA A 375 9.34 6.41 -7.09
CA ALA A 375 9.79 5.22 -7.82
C ALA A 375 10.06 5.53 -9.31
N ALA A 376 9.12 6.19 -9.99
CA ALA A 376 9.27 6.57 -11.39
C ALA A 376 10.43 7.57 -11.59
N ALA A 377 10.60 8.54 -10.68
CA ALA A 377 11.74 9.45 -10.70
C ALA A 377 13.07 8.70 -10.55
N SER A 378 13.12 7.72 -9.65
CA SER A 378 14.31 6.91 -9.42
C SER A 378 14.63 5.98 -10.61
N ALA A 379 13.60 5.50 -11.31
CA ALA A 379 13.76 4.73 -12.55
C ALA A 379 14.43 5.53 -13.66
N LEU A 380 14.06 6.81 -13.81
CA LEU A 380 14.69 7.71 -14.79
C LEU A 380 16.13 8.05 -14.42
N ALA A 381 16.39 8.30 -13.13
CA ALA A 381 17.71 8.71 -12.66
C ALA A 381 18.73 7.57 -12.56
N GLY A 382 18.28 6.30 -12.44
CA GLY A 382 19.18 5.18 -12.14
C GLY A 382 19.66 5.14 -10.68
N ALA A 383 19.07 5.98 -9.84
CA ALA A 383 19.41 6.18 -8.44
C ALA A 383 18.17 6.75 -7.73
N VAL A 384 18.16 6.71 -6.40
CA VAL A 384 17.13 7.39 -5.60
C VAL A 384 17.05 8.86 -5.98
N ALA A 385 15.88 9.31 -6.41
CA ALA A 385 15.65 10.67 -6.90
C ALA A 385 14.37 11.29 -6.32
N ASP A 386 14.41 12.61 -6.14
CA ASP A 386 13.26 13.40 -5.72
C ASP A 386 12.33 13.67 -6.92
N PRO A 387 11.06 13.25 -6.87
CA PRO A 387 10.13 13.45 -7.98
C PRO A 387 9.87 14.93 -8.32
N ARG A 388 10.10 15.85 -7.38
CA ARG A 388 9.91 17.29 -7.58
C ARG A 388 10.88 17.87 -8.61
N THR A 389 12.05 17.26 -8.78
CA THR A 389 13.08 17.74 -9.72
C THR A 389 12.71 17.48 -11.19
N LEU A 390 11.77 16.57 -11.44
CA LEU A 390 11.32 16.20 -12.79
C LEU A 390 10.00 16.88 -13.19
N ALA A 391 9.32 17.54 -12.25
CA ALA A 391 8.05 18.21 -12.47
C ALA A 391 8.17 19.53 -13.27
N GLY A 392 9.40 20.02 -13.49
CA GLY A 392 9.68 21.31 -14.16
C GLY A 392 9.73 21.30 -15.70
N ASP A 393 9.67 20.12 -16.34
CA ASP A 393 9.64 19.99 -17.81
C ASP A 393 8.20 19.81 -18.36
N ARG A 394 7.18 20.30 -17.63
CA ARG A 394 5.77 20.18 -18.03
C ARG A 394 5.31 21.30 -18.95
#